data_AF-A0A1Z5KY95-F1
#
_entry.id   AF-A0A1Z5KY95-F1
#
_cell.length_a   1.000
_cell.length_b   1.000
_cell.length_c   1.000
_cell.angle_alpha   90.00
_cell.angle_beta   90.00
_cell.angle_gamma   90.00
#
_symmetry.space_group_name_H-M   'P 1'
#
loop_
_entity.id
_entity.type
_entity.pdbx_description
1 polymer ?
#
loop_
_entity_poly.entity_id
_entity_poly.type
_entity_poly.pdbx_seq_one_letter_code
_entity_poly.pdbx_strand_id
1 'polypeptide(L)'
;MWKLALAFSALVAMVCSRTIHPSGLDPTSDEMIDFINKLNTTWKAGRNFDKSISLEYLRGLMGVHPYSVMSQLPLFEHDVEARCRPKRPSRELRRP
;
A
#
# COMPACT_ATOMS: atom_id res chain seq x y z
N MET A 1 27.24 29.02 2.91
CA MET A 1 27.09 28.12 4.07
C MET A 1 25.63 28.00 4.53
N TRP A 2 24.98 29.06 5.04
CA TRP A 2 23.58 28.98 5.52
C TRP A 2 22.52 28.63 4.47
N LYS A 3 22.70 29.09 3.21
CA LYS A 3 21.81 28.74 2.09
C LYS A 3 21.79 27.23 1.81
N LEU A 4 22.94 26.55 1.97
CA LEU A 4 23.03 25.09 1.84
C LEU A 4 22.35 24.41 3.03
N ALA A 5 22.54 24.90 4.25
CA ALA A 5 21.85 24.37 5.43
C ALA A 5 20.31 24.48 5.32
N LEU A 6 19.80 25.61 4.80
CA LEU A 6 18.38 25.79 4.53
C LEU A 6 17.87 24.85 3.43
N ALA A 7 18.64 24.66 2.37
CA ALA A 7 18.30 23.73 1.29
C ALA A 7 18.27 22.27 1.78
N PHE A 8 19.25 21.85 2.59
CA PHE A 8 19.26 20.52 3.21
C PHE A 8 18.10 20.33 4.18
N SER A 9 17.78 21.33 5.00
CA SER A 9 16.61 21.30 5.90
C SER A 9 15.30 21.11 5.14
N ALA A 10 15.10 21.86 4.04
CA ALA A 10 13.93 21.72 3.19
C ALA A 10 13.83 20.33 2.54
N LEU A 11 14.98 19.76 2.12
CA LEU A 11 15.04 18.43 1.51
C LEU A 11 14.70 17.32 2.52
N VAL A 12 15.17 17.45 3.77
CA VAL A 12 14.81 16.54 4.87
C VAL A 12 13.31 16.62 5.19
N ALA A 13 12.74 17.83 5.28
CA ALA A 13 11.30 18.01 5.53
C ALA A 13 10.43 17.39 4.41
N MET A 14 10.87 17.50 3.15
CA MET A 14 10.20 16.89 2.00
C MET A 14 10.25 15.36 2.04
N VAL A 15 11.36 14.76 2.47
CA VAL A 15 11.50 13.30 2.63
C VAL A 15 10.71 12.77 3.84
N CYS A 16 10.54 13.58 4.88
CA CYS A 16 9.75 13.23 6.07
C CYS A 16 8.23 13.28 5.85
N SER A 17 7.75 13.87 4.75
CA SER A 17 6.33 13.84 4.37
C SER A 17 5.94 12.47 3.80
N ARG A 18 6.00 11.44 4.64
CA ARG A 18 5.33 10.17 4.33
C ARG A 18 3.83 10.42 4.40
N THR A 19 3.08 9.91 3.43
CA THR A 19 1.62 10.03 3.39
C THR A 19 1.01 9.35 4.62
N ILE A 20 0.80 10.14 5.67
CA ILE A 20 -0.04 9.78 6.80
C ILE A 20 -1.46 9.85 6.23
N HIS A 21 -2.10 8.70 6.11
CA HIS A 21 -3.52 8.63 5.78
C HIS A 21 -4.30 9.59 6.69
N PRO A 22 -5.41 10.19 6.24
CA PRO A 22 -6.07 11.24 7.00
C PRO A 22 -6.45 10.71 8.39
N SER A 23 -6.00 11.41 9.44
CA SER A 23 -6.21 11.00 10.82
C SER A 23 -7.71 11.00 11.14
N GLY A 24 -8.21 9.89 11.68
CA GLY A 24 -9.62 9.75 12.06
C GLY A 24 -10.55 9.25 10.94
N LEU A 25 -10.03 8.98 9.73
CA LEU A 25 -10.81 8.23 8.74
C LEU A 25 -10.84 6.75 9.09
N ASP A 26 -12.04 6.16 9.03
CA ASP A 26 -12.20 4.72 9.11
C ASP A 26 -11.52 4.06 7.89
N PRO A 27 -10.59 3.12 8.09
CA PRO A 27 -9.86 2.48 7.00
C PRO A 27 -10.73 1.68 6.03
N THR A 28 -11.98 1.41 6.40
CA THR A 28 -12.94 0.66 5.56
C THR A 28 -14.05 1.55 4.97
N SER A 29 -13.96 2.87 5.15
CA SER A 29 -14.97 3.81 4.68
C SER A 29 -14.90 4.06 3.17
N ASP A 30 -15.98 4.59 2.59
CA ASP A 30 -15.98 4.97 1.17
C ASP A 30 -15.02 6.15 0.91
N GLU A 31 -14.85 7.04 1.89
CA GLU A 31 -13.90 8.15 1.84
C GLU A 31 -12.45 7.65 1.77
N MET A 32 -12.12 6.56 2.46
CA MET A 32 -10.79 5.94 2.35
C MET A 32 -10.58 5.34 0.94
N ILE A 33 -11.61 4.73 0.36
CA ILE A 33 -11.57 4.21 -1.02
C ILE A 33 -11.30 5.36 -2.00
N ASP A 34 -12.03 6.47 -1.88
CA ASP A 34 -11.85 7.66 -2.70
C ASP A 34 -10.48 8.29 -2.51
N PHE A 35 -10.00 8.37 -1.27
CA PHE A 35 -8.66 8.86 -0.95
C PHE A 35 -7.59 8.02 -1.66
N ILE A 36 -7.65 6.69 -1.56
CA ILE A 36 -6.69 5.80 -2.22
C ILE A 36 -6.75 5.95 -3.74
N ASN A 37 -7.96 6.02 -4.31
CA ASN A 37 -8.14 6.17 -5.75
C ASN A 37 -7.60 7.52 -6.27
N LYS A 38 -7.65 8.59 -5.45
CA LYS A 38 -7.03 9.88 -5.78
C LYS A 38 -5.50 9.85 -5.79
N LEU A 39 -4.85 8.88 -5.14
CA LEU A 39 -3.39 8.72 -5.16
C LEU A 39 -2.85 8.24 -6.53
N ASN A 40 -3.72 7.85 -7.47
CA ASN A 40 -3.34 7.37 -8.81
C ASN A 40 -2.31 6.23 -8.80
N THR A 41 -2.52 5.25 -7.91
CA THR A 41 -1.65 4.07 -7.82
C THR A 41 -1.85 3.11 -8.99
N THR A 42 -1.09 2.01 -9.02
CA THR A 42 -1.22 0.97 -10.07
C THR A 42 -2.46 0.07 -9.92
N TRP A 43 -3.25 0.26 -8.86
CA TRP A 43 -4.47 -0.48 -8.57
C TRP A 43 -5.59 0.48 -8.13
N LYS A 44 -6.85 0.05 -8.25
CA LYS A 44 -8.02 0.78 -7.76
C LYS A 44 -8.53 0.15 -6.48
N ALA A 45 -8.75 0.97 -5.47
CA ALA A 45 -9.46 0.55 -4.26
C ALA A 45 -10.94 0.36 -4.57
N GLY A 46 -11.51 -0.67 -3.96
CA GLY A 46 -12.92 -1.01 -4.02
C GLY A 46 -13.35 -1.70 -2.74
N ARG A 47 -14.65 -1.90 -2.59
CA ARG A 47 -15.21 -2.51 -1.38
C ARG A 47 -15.09 -4.03 -1.41
N ASN A 48 -14.34 -4.60 -0.46
CA ASN A 48 -14.19 -6.05 -0.29
C ASN A 48 -15.03 -6.64 0.85
N PHE A 49 -15.26 -5.85 1.90
CA PHE A 49 -16.02 -6.25 3.08
C PHE A 49 -17.29 -5.41 3.19
N ASP A 50 -18.37 -5.97 3.73
CA ASP A 50 -19.59 -5.20 3.97
C ASP A 50 -19.34 -4.05 4.98
N LYS A 51 -20.12 -2.97 4.91
CA LYS A 51 -20.03 -1.82 5.84
C LYS A 51 -20.29 -2.21 7.30
N SER A 52 -21.02 -3.29 7.54
CA SER A 52 -21.35 -3.80 8.87
C SER A 52 -20.19 -4.56 9.53
N ILE A 53 -19.13 -4.88 8.80
CA ILE A 53 -18.00 -5.65 9.33
C ILE A 53 -17.18 -4.79 10.30
N SER A 54 -16.96 -5.31 11.51
CA SER A 54 -16.17 -4.63 12.53
C SER A 54 -14.67 -4.68 12.21
N LEU A 55 -13.94 -3.65 12.65
CA LEU A 55 -12.47 -3.65 12.57
C LEU A 55 -11.84 -4.78 13.39
N GLU A 56 -12.51 -5.25 14.44
CA GLU A 56 -12.05 -6.38 15.25
C GLU A 56 -12.03 -7.68 14.44
N TYR A 57 -13.10 -7.94 13.66
CA TYR A 57 -13.13 -9.07 12.75
C TYR A 57 -11.99 -9.01 11.73
N LEU A 58 -11.77 -7.83 11.13
CA LEU A 58 -10.68 -7.62 10.17
C LEU A 58 -9.30 -7.83 10.80
N ARG A 59 -9.11 -7.41 12.06
CA ARG A 59 -7.88 -7.69 12.81
C ARG A 59 -7.69 -9.18 13.07
N GLY A 60 -8.76 -9.93 13.32
CA GLY A 60 -8.73 -11.38 13.46
C GLY A 60 -8.26 -12.12 12.20
N LEU A 61 -8.47 -11.54 11.01
CA LEU A 61 -7.96 -12.11 9.75
C LEU A 61 -6.44 -11.95 9.59
N MET A 62 -5.82 -11.01 10.31
CA MET A 62 -4.37 -10.76 10.27
C MET A 62 -3.65 -11.72 11.22
N GLY A 63 -3.50 -12.97 10.82
CA GLY A 63 -3.01 -14.07 11.67
C GLY A 63 -1.51 -14.13 11.96
N VAL A 64 -0.73 -13.07 11.68
CA VAL A 64 0.72 -13.08 11.96
C VAL A 64 0.98 -12.65 13.40
N HIS A 65 1.57 -13.55 14.19
CA HIS A 65 1.93 -13.23 15.56
C HIS A 65 3.03 -12.14 15.58
N PRO A 66 2.91 -11.06 16.37
CA PRO A 66 3.82 -9.91 16.33
C PRO A 66 5.30 -10.26 16.56
N TYR A 67 5.56 -11.34 17.29
CA TYR A 67 6.90 -11.79 17.67
C TYR A 67 7.31 -13.11 17.01
N SER A 68 6.60 -13.59 15.98
CA SER A 68 7.02 -14.84 15.33
C SER A 68 8.31 -14.60 14.54
N VAL A 69 9.39 -15.24 14.97
CA VAL A 69 10.70 -15.26 14.28
C VAL A 69 10.61 -15.99 12.92
N MET A 70 9.55 -16.79 12.73
CA MET A 70 9.26 -17.63 11.56
C MET A 70 8.02 -17.15 10.77
N SER A 71 7.78 -15.84 10.68
CA SER A 71 6.69 -15.30 9.83
C SER A 71 7.00 -15.29 8.34
N GLN A 72 8.27 -15.46 7.97
CA GLN A 72 8.67 -15.47 6.57
C GLN A 72 8.29 -16.80 5.95
N LEU A 73 7.45 -16.73 4.90
CA LEU A 73 7.21 -17.87 4.03
C LEU A 73 8.56 -18.36 3.48
N PRO A 74 8.75 -19.68 3.29
CA PRO A 74 9.94 -20.21 2.64
C PRO A 74 10.15 -19.52 1.28
N LEU A 75 11.37 -19.04 1.04
CA LEU A 75 11.73 -18.47 -0.25
C LEU A 75 11.89 -19.61 -1.26
N PHE A 76 11.00 -19.66 -2.25
CA PHE A 76 11.15 -20.55 -3.40
C PHE A 76 11.73 -19.77 -4.57
N GLU A 77 12.93 -20.15 -5.01
CA GLU A 77 13.49 -19.65 -6.26
C GLU A 77 12.84 -20.42 -7.41
N HIS A 78 12.23 -19.68 -8.34
CA HIS A 78 11.68 -20.23 -9.57
C HIS A 78 12.52 -19.76 -10.75
N ASP A 79 13.07 -20.70 -11.51
CA ASP A 79 13.71 -20.42 -12.79
C ASP A 79 12.64 -19.99 -13.80
N VAL A 80 12.40 -18.68 -13.87
CA VAL A 80 11.51 -18.12 -14.88
C VAL A 80 12.30 -18.00 -16.18
N GLU A 81 12.16 -18.98 -17.08
CA GLU A 81 12.61 -18.81 -18.47
C GLU A 81 12.04 -17.50 -19.01
N ALA A 82 12.88 -16.66 -19.64
CA ALA A 82 12.50 -15.33 -20.13
C ALA A 82 11.27 -15.35 -21.07
N ARG A 83 11.00 -16.49 -21.72
CA ARG A 83 9.84 -16.71 -22.60
C ARG A 83 8.50 -16.84 -21.86
N CYS A 84 8.51 -17.26 -20.60
CA CYS A 84 7.30 -17.47 -19.80
C CYS A 84 6.89 -16.24 -18.98
N ARG A 85 7.65 -15.14 -19.04
CA ARG A 85 7.21 -13.89 -18.41
C ARG A 85 5.93 -13.42 -19.09
N PRO A 86 4.80 -13.29 -18.37
CA PRO A 86 3.61 -12.67 -18.96
C PRO A 86 4.01 -11.28 -19.42
N LYS A 87 3.83 -10.98 -20.72
CA LYS A 87 3.93 -9.61 -21.21
C LYS A 87 2.92 -8.81 -20.38
N ARG A 88 3.39 -7.89 -19.54
CA ARG A 88 2.48 -7.02 -18.79
C ARG A 88 1.53 -6.41 -19.82
N PRO A 89 0.20 -6.57 -19.66
CA PRO A 89 -0.71 -5.87 -20.53
C PRO A 89 -0.39 -4.38 -20.44
N SER A 90 -0.24 -3.72 -21.60
CA SER A 90 -0.18 -2.25 -21.66
C SER A 90 -1.36 -1.71 -20.85
N ARG A 91 -1.10 -0.64 -20.09
CA ARG A 91 -1.89 -0.07 -18.97
C ARG A 91 -3.37 0.24 -19.26
N GLU A 92 -3.90 -0.03 -20.44
CA GLU A 92 -5.25 0.31 -20.89
C GLU A 92 -6.33 -0.76 -20.66
N LEU A 93 -5.95 -2.02 -20.38
CA LEU A 93 -6.92 -3.13 -20.37
C LEU A 93 -7.18 -3.74 -18.99
N ARG A 94 -7.53 -2.91 -18.00
CA ARG A 94 -8.16 -3.40 -16.76
C ARG A 94 -9.21 -2.41 -16.26
N ARG A 95 -10.27 -2.28 -17.06
CA ARG A 95 -11.58 -1.78 -16.58
C ARG A 95 -12.48 -2.99 -16.32
N PRO A 96 -13.03 -3.15 -15.12
CA PRO A 96 -14.46 -3.35 -14.93
C PRO A 96 -15.18 -2.00 -14.96
#